data_AF-A0A453QDX4-F1
#
_entry.id   AF-A0A453QDX4-F1
#
_cell.length_a   1.000
_cell.length_b   1.000
_cell.length_c   1.000
_cell.angle_alpha   90.00
_cell.angle_beta   90.00
_cell.angle_gamma   90.00
#
_symmetry.space_group_name_H-M   'P 1'
#
loop_
_entity.id
_entity.type
_entity.pdbx_description
1 polymer ?
#
loop_
_entity_poly.entity_id
_entity_poly.type
_entity_poly.pdbx_seq_one_letter_code
_entity_poly.pdbx_strand_id
1 'polypeptide(L)'
;MCVVQCSYLPSQTPNGVVGLRKRELEVVRGNGCGERKAHDRIYDYDVYNDLGNPDDDKNPTTRPVLGGKEHPYPRRCRTGRPRSKKDPFAEERNHTDHIYVPRDEAFTERKTGAFETKKFMSVLHALTTGLKTARHKSQSFLGH
;
A
#
# COMPACT_ATOMS: atom_id res chain seq x y z
N MET A 1 -10.05 0.68 30.05
CA MET A 1 -11.35 0.48 29.38
C MET A 1 -11.55 -1.01 29.19
N CYS A 2 -12.61 -1.59 29.76
CA CYS A 2 -12.91 -3.01 29.59
C CYS A 2 -13.53 -3.19 28.19
N VAL A 3 -12.81 -3.84 27.28
CA VAL A 3 -13.35 -4.17 25.95
C VAL A 3 -14.17 -5.44 26.14
N VAL A 4 -15.49 -5.33 26.03
CA VAL A 4 -16.37 -6.50 26.03
C VAL A 4 -16.07 -7.30 24.76
N GLN A 5 -15.43 -8.46 24.91
CA GLN A 5 -15.03 -9.31 23.79
C GLN A 5 -16.03 -10.45 23.61
N CYS A 6 -17.12 -10.16 22.89
CA CYS A 6 -18.11 -11.15 22.48
C CYS A 6 -18.35 -11.02 20.97
N SER A 7 -18.37 -12.14 20.25
CA SER A 7 -18.57 -12.19 18.79
C SER A 7 -20.02 -12.53 18.47
N TYR A 8 -20.68 -11.67 17.68
CA TYR A 8 -22.07 -11.86 17.27
C TYR A 8 -22.21 -11.80 15.75
N LEU A 9 -23.01 -12.73 15.20
CA LEU A 9 -23.51 -12.60 13.84
C LEU A 9 -24.42 -11.37 13.71
N PRO A 10 -24.61 -10.81 12.50
CA PRO A 10 -25.54 -9.70 12.31
C PRO A 10 -26.96 -9.98 12.84
N SER A 11 -27.44 -11.22 12.69
CA SER A 11 -28.75 -11.66 13.21
C SER A 11 -28.82 -11.83 14.73
N GLN A 12 -27.68 -11.93 15.41
CA GLN A 12 -27.57 -12.14 16.86
C GLN A 12 -27.13 -10.87 17.60
N THR A 13 -26.99 -9.75 16.90
CA THR A 13 -26.51 -8.50 17.49
C THR A 13 -27.58 -7.96 18.46
N PRO A 14 -27.25 -7.68 19.74
CA PRO A 14 -28.23 -7.18 20.70
C PRO A 14 -28.87 -5.87 20.22
N ASN A 15 -30.19 -5.75 20.36
CA ASN A 15 -30.98 -4.64 19.80
C ASN A 15 -30.43 -3.24 20.16
N GLY A 16 -29.88 -3.07 21.37
CA GLY A 16 -29.31 -1.81 21.83
C GLY A 16 -28.05 -1.36 21.06
N VAL A 17 -27.33 -2.27 20.38
CA VAL A 17 -26.08 -1.96 19.67
C VAL A 17 -26.17 -2.15 18.15
N VAL A 18 -27.30 -2.61 17.61
CA VAL A 18 -27.51 -2.77 16.16
C VAL A 18 -27.27 -1.46 15.42
N GLY A 19 -27.79 -0.34 15.95
CA GLY A 19 -27.59 0.99 15.37
C GLY A 19 -26.13 1.42 15.37
N LEU A 20 -25.39 1.16 16.45
CA LEU A 20 -23.96 1.47 16.55
C LEU A 20 -23.14 0.64 15.56
N ARG A 21 -23.43 -0.66 15.44
CA ARG A 21 -22.79 -1.56 14.47
C ARG A 21 -22.98 -1.05 13.03
N LYS A 22 -24.20 -0.63 12.68
CA LYS A 22 -24.49 -0.12 11.33
C LYS A 22 -23.74 1.18 11.05
N ARG A 23 -23.73 2.12 12.01
CA ARG A 23 -23.01 3.40 11.86
C ARG A 23 -21.51 3.20 11.71
N GLU A 24 -20.89 2.31 12.49
CA GLU A 24 -19.45 2.03 12.34
C GLU A 24 -19.15 1.45 10.95
N LEU A 25 -19.99 0.55 10.42
CA LEU A 25 -19.82 0.02 9.07
C LEU A 25 -19.92 1.10 7.98
N GLU A 26 -20.81 2.08 8.15
CA GLU A 26 -20.95 3.22 7.23
C GLU A 26 -19.70 4.13 7.28
N VAL A 27 -19.17 4.40 8.48
CA VAL A 27 -17.94 5.18 8.67
C VAL A 27 -16.74 4.47 8.04
N VAL A 28 -16.60 3.16 8.25
CA VAL A 28 -15.50 2.34 7.71
C VAL A 28 -15.56 2.24 6.18
N ARG A 29 -16.75 2.25 5.57
CA ARG A 29 -16.90 2.27 4.10
C ARG A 29 -16.65 3.66 3.52
N GLY A 30 -17.03 4.70 4.25
CA GLY A 30 -16.98 6.09 3.79
C GLY A 30 -17.93 6.38 2.63
N ASN A 31 -17.69 7.49 1.93
CA ASN A 31 -18.59 8.05 0.92
C ASN A 31 -18.10 7.90 -0.53
N GLY A 32 -16.96 7.24 -0.76
CA GLY A 32 -16.39 7.12 -2.11
C GLY A 32 -15.79 8.42 -2.70
N CYS A 33 -15.62 9.49 -1.92
CA CYS A 33 -15.13 10.78 -2.42
C CYS A 33 -13.98 11.35 -1.58
N GLY A 34 -13.12 12.16 -2.20
CA GLY A 34 -12.02 12.85 -1.52
C GLY A 34 -10.77 11.99 -1.29
N GLU A 35 -9.65 12.71 -1.18
CA GLU A 35 -8.31 12.16 -0.91
C GLU A 35 -8.22 11.63 0.52
N ARG A 36 -7.65 10.44 0.66
CA ARG A 36 -7.50 9.77 1.95
C ARG A 36 -6.36 10.37 2.77
N LYS A 37 -6.57 10.49 4.07
CA LYS A 37 -5.60 11.04 5.04
C LYS A 37 -5.06 9.95 5.96
N ALA A 38 -3.87 10.17 6.52
CA ALA A 38 -3.15 9.17 7.32
C ALA A 38 -3.90 8.66 8.57
N HIS A 39 -4.91 9.39 9.05
CA HIS A 39 -5.75 9.02 10.20
C HIS A 39 -7.08 8.38 9.79
N ASP A 40 -7.39 8.32 8.50
CA ASP A 40 -8.63 7.71 8.02
C ASP A 40 -8.61 6.19 8.21
N ARG A 41 -9.78 5.65 8.54
CA ARG A 41 -10.04 4.21 8.69
C ARG A 41 -10.97 3.70 7.58
N ILE A 42 -10.90 4.34 6.41
CA ILE A 42 -11.86 4.09 5.33
C ILE A 42 -11.29 3.05 4.36
N TYR A 43 -12.07 1.99 4.16
CA TYR A 43 -11.78 0.89 3.24
C TYR A 43 -12.66 1.02 2.00
N ASP A 44 -12.02 1.31 0.88
CA ASP A 44 -12.66 1.53 -0.41
C ASP A 44 -11.73 1.02 -1.53
N TYR A 45 -12.27 0.79 -2.71
CA TYR A 45 -11.59 0.08 -3.79
C TYR A 45 -11.31 0.97 -4.99
N ASP A 46 -10.16 0.75 -5.62
CA ASP A 46 -9.79 1.38 -6.88
C ASP A 46 -9.04 0.41 -7.80
N VAL A 47 -8.85 0.82 -9.05
CA VAL A 47 -8.04 0.13 -10.07
C VAL A 47 -6.56 0.55 -9.96
N TYR A 48 -5.66 -0.20 -10.60
CA TYR A 48 -4.25 0.16 -10.70
C TYR A 48 -4.06 1.15 -11.86
N ASN A 49 -4.34 2.41 -11.58
CA ASN A 49 -4.09 3.56 -12.45
C ASN A 49 -3.01 4.51 -11.89
N ASP A 50 -2.29 4.09 -10.86
CA ASP A 50 -1.31 4.89 -10.11
C ASP A 50 0.14 4.38 -10.26
N LEU A 51 0.36 3.40 -11.15
CA LEU A 51 1.68 2.81 -11.44
C LEU A 51 2.54 3.69 -12.36
N GLY A 52 1.90 4.51 -13.20
CA GLY A 52 2.56 5.43 -14.11
C GLY A 52 3.04 6.71 -13.41
N ASN A 53 3.92 7.45 -14.10
CA ASN A 53 4.19 8.84 -13.81
C ASN A 53 4.18 9.65 -15.12
N PRO A 54 3.00 9.90 -15.71
CA PRO A 54 2.90 10.68 -16.94
C PRO A 54 3.35 12.13 -16.74
N ASP A 55 3.14 12.71 -15.55
CA ASP A 55 3.46 14.11 -15.23
C ASP A 55 4.95 14.40 -15.07
N ASP A 56 5.82 13.38 -15.02
CA ASP A 56 7.27 13.57 -15.00
C ASP A 56 7.76 14.32 -16.25
N ASP A 57 8.49 15.41 -16.05
CA ASP A 57 9.04 16.21 -17.15
C ASP A 57 10.32 15.61 -17.73
N LYS A 58 11.07 14.84 -16.94
CA LYS A 58 12.35 14.26 -17.40
C LYS A 58 12.16 12.89 -18.04
N ASN A 59 11.26 12.08 -17.49
CA ASN A 59 11.03 10.72 -17.96
C ASN A 59 9.56 10.28 -17.79
N PRO A 60 8.65 10.76 -18.64
CA PRO A 60 7.23 10.43 -18.54
C PRO A 60 7.02 8.93 -18.73
N THR A 61 6.40 8.28 -17.74
CA THR A 61 6.11 6.85 -17.79
C THR A 61 4.61 6.62 -17.79
N THR A 62 4.04 6.27 -18.95
CA THR A 62 2.64 5.87 -19.06
C THR A 62 2.49 4.37 -18.88
N ARG A 63 1.46 3.94 -18.13
CA ARG A 63 1.10 2.54 -17.92
C ARG A 63 -0.39 2.35 -18.18
N PRO A 64 -0.83 1.22 -18.78
CA PRO A 64 -2.24 0.94 -18.93
C PRO A 64 -2.89 0.74 -17.56
N VAL A 65 -4.17 1.11 -17.46
CA VAL A 65 -4.95 0.91 -16.23
C VAL A 65 -5.29 -0.58 -16.07
N LEU A 66 -4.96 -1.17 -14.92
CA LEU A 66 -5.27 -2.57 -14.61
C LEU A 66 -6.47 -2.66 -13.66
N GLY A 67 -7.46 -3.46 -14.03
CA GLY A 67 -8.72 -3.62 -13.30
C GLY A 67 -9.97 -3.43 -14.17
N GLY A 68 -9.83 -3.06 -15.44
CA GLY A 68 -10.94 -2.93 -16.38
C GLY A 68 -11.41 -4.25 -17.00
N LYS A 69 -12.24 -4.17 -18.03
CA LYS A 69 -12.63 -5.33 -18.86
C LYS A 69 -11.48 -5.81 -19.75
N GLU A 70 -10.72 -4.87 -20.30
CA GLU A 70 -9.60 -5.16 -21.21
C GLU A 70 -8.38 -5.73 -20.48
N HIS A 71 -8.12 -5.24 -19.27
CA HIS A 71 -7.04 -5.70 -18.40
C HIS A 71 -7.62 -6.08 -17.03
N PRO A 72 -8.22 -7.27 -16.88
CA PRO A 72 -8.78 -7.70 -15.61
C PRO A 72 -7.67 -7.86 -14.57
N TYR A 73 -7.88 -7.26 -13.40
CA TYR A 73 -6.90 -7.28 -12.32
C TYR A 73 -7.61 -7.08 -10.97
N PRO A 74 -7.08 -7.66 -9.87
CA PRO A 74 -7.57 -7.39 -8.52
C PRO A 74 -7.69 -5.88 -8.25
N ARG A 75 -8.65 -5.51 -7.41
CA ARG A 75 -8.77 -4.13 -6.92
C ARG A 75 -7.76 -3.89 -5.80
N ARG A 76 -7.34 -2.64 -5.67
CA ARG A 76 -6.48 -2.17 -4.57
C ARG A 76 -7.25 -1.24 -3.63
N CYS A 77 -6.62 -0.84 -2.54
CA CYS A 77 -7.13 0.22 -1.67
C CYS A 77 -7.13 1.55 -2.41
N ARG A 78 -8.26 2.26 -2.34
CA ARG A 78 -8.43 3.59 -2.92
C ARG A 78 -7.67 4.64 -2.11
N THR A 79 -6.88 5.45 -2.81
CA THR A 79 -6.11 6.56 -2.24
C THR A 79 -6.78 7.91 -2.50
N GLY A 80 -7.47 8.06 -3.64
CA GLY A 80 -8.28 9.23 -3.96
C GLY A 80 -7.48 10.51 -4.21
N ARG A 81 -6.19 10.40 -4.58
CA ARG A 81 -5.38 11.55 -5.00
C ARG A 81 -5.98 12.17 -6.27
N PRO A 82 -5.65 13.44 -6.56
CA PRO A 82 -6.00 14.05 -7.85
C PRO A 82 -5.49 13.22 -9.03
N ARG A 83 -6.13 13.44 -10.17
CA ARG A 83 -5.72 12.86 -11.45
C ARG A 83 -4.48 13.57 -11.98
N SER A 84 -3.71 12.86 -12.79
CA SER A 84 -2.60 13.45 -13.53
C SER A 84 -3.06 14.58 -14.47
N LYS A 85 -2.18 15.57 -14.68
CA LYS A 85 -2.41 16.67 -15.62
C LYS A 85 -2.33 16.22 -17.07
N LYS A 86 -1.39 15.32 -17.38
CA LYS A 86 -1.15 14.79 -18.74
C LYS A 86 -2.08 13.61 -19.09
N ASP A 87 -2.54 12.83 -18.09
CA ASP A 87 -3.47 11.71 -18.29
C ASP A 87 -4.65 11.72 -17.28
N PRO A 88 -5.88 12.07 -17.70
CA PRO A 88 -7.05 12.10 -16.83
C PRO A 88 -7.50 10.74 -16.27
N PHE A 89 -6.99 9.61 -16.80
CA PHE A 89 -7.31 8.27 -16.31
C PHE A 89 -6.30 7.77 -15.28
N ALA A 90 -5.12 8.36 -15.23
CA ALA A 90 -4.09 8.07 -14.25
C ALA A 90 -4.27 8.90 -12.97
N GLU A 91 -4.02 8.28 -11.82
CA GLU A 91 -3.90 8.98 -10.54
C GLU A 91 -2.50 9.58 -10.41
N GLU A 92 -2.40 10.76 -9.81
CA GLU A 92 -1.12 11.43 -9.58
C GLU A 92 -0.20 10.56 -8.71
N ARG A 93 1.06 10.45 -9.12
CA ARG A 93 2.04 9.64 -8.40
C ARG A 93 2.34 10.30 -7.05
N ASN A 94 2.35 9.49 -6.01
CA ASN A 94 2.78 9.98 -4.71
C ASN A 94 4.31 10.17 -4.75
N HIS A 95 4.76 11.40 -4.51
CA HIS A 95 6.19 11.72 -4.40
C HIS A 95 6.76 11.37 -3.01
N THR A 96 5.90 11.04 -2.04
CA THR A 96 6.31 10.49 -0.75
C THR A 96 6.24 8.97 -0.75
N ASP A 97 7.11 8.33 0.02
CA ASP A 97 7.20 6.85 0.16
C ASP A 97 5.97 6.25 0.90
N HIS A 98 4.96 7.05 1.23
CA HIS A 98 3.82 6.64 2.03
C HIS A 98 2.52 6.66 1.22
N ILE A 99 2.23 5.54 0.55
CA ILE A 99 0.92 5.29 -0.04
C ILE A 99 -0.09 5.11 1.10
N TYR A 100 -1.25 5.78 1.02
CA TYR A 100 -2.28 5.63 2.04
C TYR A 100 -2.75 4.18 2.15
N VAL A 101 -2.83 3.73 3.40
CA VAL A 101 -3.56 2.55 3.84
C VAL A 101 -4.40 2.96 5.05
N PRO A 102 -5.56 2.32 5.30
CA PRO A 102 -6.34 2.58 6.49
C PRO A 102 -5.48 2.52 7.75
N ARG A 103 -5.70 3.43 8.70
CA ARG A 103 -4.80 3.62 9.85
C ARG A 103 -4.50 2.33 10.63
N ASP A 104 -5.48 1.44 10.74
CA ASP A 104 -5.37 0.18 11.46
C ASP A 104 -4.48 -0.86 10.73
N GLU A 105 -4.34 -0.72 9.40
CA GLU A 105 -3.48 -1.57 8.54
C GLU A 105 -2.07 -1.00 8.38
N ALA A 106 -1.86 0.27 8.73
CA ALA A 106 -0.55 0.89 8.69
C ALA A 106 0.41 0.20 9.68
N PHE A 107 1.69 0.11 9.31
CA PHE A 107 2.69 -0.42 10.23
C PHE A 107 2.76 0.42 11.50
N THR A 108 2.81 -0.25 12.64
CA THR A 108 3.20 0.39 13.89
C THR A 108 4.67 0.78 13.83
N GLU A 109 5.09 1.75 14.64
CA GLU A 109 6.47 2.24 14.69
C GLU A 109 7.48 1.10 14.90
N ARG A 110 7.16 0.17 15.82
CA ARG A 110 7.99 -1.03 16.07
C ARG A 110 8.13 -1.92 14.84
N LYS A 111 7.04 -2.15 14.09
CA LYS A 111 7.08 -2.97 12.86
C LYS A 111 7.86 -2.26 11.75
N THR A 112 7.74 -0.94 11.67
CA THR A 112 8.47 -0.09 10.72
C THR A 112 9.97 -0.18 10.98
N GLY A 113 10.43 0.00 12.22
CA GLY A 113 11.85 -0.16 12.57
C GLY A 113 12.38 -1.58 12.32
N ALA A 114 11.57 -2.61 12.60
CA ALA A 114 11.93 -3.99 12.28
C ALA A 114 12.04 -4.24 10.76
N PHE A 115 11.24 -3.55 9.95
CA PHE A 115 11.32 -3.62 8.49
C PHE A 115 12.57 -2.91 7.96
N GLU A 116 12.87 -1.71 8.46
CA GLU A 116 14.04 -0.93 8.07
C GLU A 116 15.36 -1.64 8.40
N THR A 117 15.46 -2.19 9.61
CA THR A 117 16.63 -3.00 10.02
C THR A 117 16.82 -4.21 9.11
N LYS A 118 15.74 -4.93 8.78
CA LYS A 118 15.81 -6.06 7.82
C LYS A 118 16.23 -5.60 6.43
N LYS A 119 15.72 -4.46 5.95
CA LYS A 119 16.10 -3.87 4.67
C LYS A 119 17.60 -3.54 4.64
N PHE A 120 18.10 -2.88 5.68
CA PHE A 120 19.52 -2.54 5.82
C PHE A 120 20.40 -3.80 5.86
N MET A 121 20.03 -4.78 6.69
CA MET A 121 20.75 -6.05 6.78
C MET A 121 20.78 -6.80 5.45
N SER A 122 19.70 -6.77 4.68
CA SER A 122 19.66 -7.38 3.35
C SER A 122 20.62 -6.70 2.37
N VAL A 123 20.72 -5.38 2.38
CA VAL A 123 21.67 -4.65 1.53
C VAL A 123 23.11 -5.00 1.93
N LEU A 124 23.40 -5.02 3.22
CA LEU A 124 24.72 -5.43 3.72
C LEU A 124 25.05 -6.88 3.35
N HIS A 125 24.08 -7.79 3.47
CA HIS A 125 24.25 -9.19 3.08
C HIS A 125 24.49 -9.35 1.57
N ALA A 126 23.81 -8.57 0.73
CA ALA A 126 24.02 -8.57 -0.72
C ALA A 126 25.43 -8.06 -1.08
N LEU A 127 25.89 -6.98 -0.45
CA LEU A 127 27.24 -6.43 -0.67
C LEU A 127 28.33 -7.41 -0.22
N THR A 128 28.20 -7.98 0.98
CA THR A 128 29.19 -8.94 1.51
C THR A 128 29.24 -10.22 0.68
N THR A 129 28.09 -10.73 0.24
CA THR A 129 28.02 -11.85 -0.72
C THR A 129 28.67 -11.48 -2.04
N GLY A 130 28.37 -10.31 -2.59
CA GLY A 130 28.97 -9.81 -3.83
C GLY A 130 30.50 -9.73 -3.76
N LEU A 131 31.05 -9.18 -2.66
CA LEU A 131 32.51 -9.11 -2.44
C LEU A 131 33.13 -10.50 -2.28
N LYS A 132 32.49 -11.42 -1.54
CA LYS A 132 32.96 -12.81 -1.39
C LYS A 132 33.00 -13.52 -2.74
N THR A 133 31.94 -13.39 -3.55
CA THR A 133 31.87 -13.97 -4.89
C THR A 133 32.92 -13.38 -5.82
N ALA A 134 33.16 -12.07 -5.78
CA ALA A 134 34.19 -11.40 -6.57
C ALA A 134 35.60 -11.89 -6.18
N ARG A 135 35.88 -12.01 -4.88
CA ARG A 135 37.16 -12.52 -4.37
C ARG A 135 37.39 -13.98 -4.74
N HIS A 136 36.37 -14.83 -4.64
CA HIS A 136 36.44 -16.23 -5.08
C HIS A 136 36.72 -16.34 -6.58
N LYS A 137 36.08 -15.51 -7.42
CA LYS A 137 36.39 -15.45 -8.86
C LYS A 137 37.85 -15.06 -9.11
N SER A 138 38.37 -14.03 -8.41
CA SER A 138 39.76 -13.59 -8.60
C SER A 138 40.80 -14.66 -8.25
N GLN A 139 40.53 -15.53 -7.26
CA GLN A 139 41.43 -16.64 -6.89
C GLN A 139 41.38 -17.80 -7.91
N SER A 140 40.21 -18.08 -8.51
CA SER A 140 40.11 -19.11 -9.56
C SER A 140 40.79 -18.73 -10.88
N PHE A 141 41.00 -17.43 -11.17
CA PHE A 141 41.69 -16.97 -12.39
C PHE A 141 43.21 -16.88 -12.25
N LEU A 142 43.77 -16.97 -11.04
CA LEU A 142 45.23 -16.95 -10.79
C LEU A 142 45.86 -18.35 -10.70
N GLY A 143 45.07 -19.42 -10.91
CA GLY A 143 45.47 -20.81 -10.76
C GLY A 143 45.62 -21.58 -12.08
N HIS A 144 46.02 -20.91 -13.16
CA HIS A 144 46.41 -21.53 -14.43
C HIS A 144 47.72 -20.96 -14.94
#